data_AF-A0A369T1Z8-F1
#
_entry.id   AF-A0A369T1Z8-F1
#
_cell.length_a   1.000
_cell.length_b   1.000
_cell.length_c   1.000
_cell.angle_alpha   90.00
_cell.angle_beta   90.00
_cell.angle_gamma   90.00
#
_symmetry.space_group_name_H-M   'P 1'
#
loop_
_entity.id
_entity.type
_entity.pdbx_description
1 polymer ?
#
loop_
_entity_poly.entity_id
_entity_poly.type
_entity_poly.pdbx_seq_one_letter_code
_entity_poly.pdbx_strand_id
1 'polypeptide(L)' 'MVARPSPVKDALKNKLAKGVAENELNNVIESVAKEVGKQPRVIKALFSRYLKAGLIKKEGNRYIWSQ' A
#
# COMPACT_ATOMS: atom_id res chain seq x y z
N MET A 1 13.45 19.99 -6.93
CA MET A 1 13.75 18.72 -6.20
C MET A 1 12.77 17.67 -6.68
N VAL A 2 13.22 16.68 -7.46
CA VAL A 2 12.34 15.56 -7.88
C VAL A 2 12.11 14.71 -6.65
N ALA A 3 10.88 14.65 -6.14
CA ALA A 3 10.52 13.78 -5.03
C ALA A 3 10.91 12.35 -5.43
N ARG A 4 11.94 11.77 -4.80
CA ARG A 4 12.31 10.38 -5.06
C ARG A 4 11.05 9.54 -4.82
N PRO A 5 10.52 8.86 -5.84
CA PRO A 5 9.36 8.00 -5.64
C PRO A 5 9.72 7.00 -4.55
N SER A 6 8.91 6.91 -3.50
CA SER A 6 9.15 5.90 -2.48
C SER A 6 8.79 4.56 -3.14
N PRO A 7 9.72 3.60 -3.27
CA PRO A 7 9.43 2.32 -3.94
C PRO A 7 8.25 1.59 -3.28
N VAL A 8 8.03 1.81 -1.98
CA VAL A 8 6.85 1.29 -1.26
C VAL A 8 5.55 1.94 -1.74
N LYS A 9 5.57 3.26 -2.00
CA LYS A 9 4.40 4.00 -2.46
C LYS A 9 3.97 3.51 -3.83
N ASP A 10 4.91 3.38 -4.77
CA ASP A 10 4.60 2.91 -6.13
C ASP A 10 4.14 1.46 -6.15
N ALA A 11 4.79 0.59 -5.36
CA ALA A 11 4.38 -0.81 -5.23
C ALA A 11 2.96 -0.94 -4.62
N LEU A 12 2.68 -0.23 -3.52
CA LEU A 12 1.33 -0.21 -2.93
C LEU A 12 0.30 0.39 -3.89
N LYS A 13 0.62 1.48 -4.58
CA LYS A 13 -0.25 2.10 -5.57
C LYS A 13 -0.58 1.11 -6.69
N ASN A 14 0.40 0.43 -7.26
CA ASN A 14 0.18 -0.57 -8.32
C ASN A 14 -0.69 -1.74 -7.82
N LYS A 15 -0.43 -2.26 -6.61
CA LYS A 15 -1.22 -3.37 -6.05
C LYS A 15 -2.65 -2.95 -5.71
N LEU A 16 -2.84 -1.75 -5.18
CA LEU A 16 -4.14 -1.21 -4.75
C LEU A 16 -4.90 -0.50 -5.88
N ALA A 17 -4.32 -0.34 -7.07
CA ALA A 17 -4.96 0.30 -8.22
C ALA A 17 -6.23 -0.44 -8.68
N LYS A 18 -6.26 -1.78 -8.55
CA LYS A 18 -7.43 -2.61 -8.87
C LYS A 18 -8.36 -2.85 -7.68
N GLY A 19 -8.02 -2.32 -6.50
CA GLY A 19 -8.65 -2.65 -5.24
C GLY A 19 -8.22 -4.02 -4.70
N VAL A 20 -7.87 -4.06 -3.42
CA VAL A 20 -7.42 -5.27 -2.72
C VAL A 20 -8.37 -5.57 -1.59
N ALA A 21 -8.89 -6.78 -1.52
CA ALA A 21 -9.75 -7.19 -0.43
C ALA A 21 -8.98 -7.26 0.91
N GLU A 22 -9.65 -6.98 2.02
CA GLU A 22 -9.02 -6.95 3.35
C GLU A 22 -8.33 -8.27 3.72
N ASN A 23 -8.88 -9.40 3.30
CA ASN A 23 -8.27 -10.73 3.46
C ASN A 23 -6.98 -10.92 2.63
N GLU A 24 -6.85 -10.23 1.50
CA GLU A 24 -5.65 -10.27 0.64
C GLU A 24 -4.63 -9.18 1.00
N LEU A 25 -5.00 -8.22 1.85
CA LEU A 25 -4.14 -7.10 2.22
C LEU A 25 -2.81 -7.56 2.84
N ASN A 26 -2.84 -8.58 3.70
CA ASN A 26 -1.62 -9.11 4.30
C ASN A 26 -0.68 -9.70 3.24
N ASN A 27 -1.22 -10.44 2.26
CA ASN A 27 -0.43 -10.99 1.15
C ASN A 27 0.19 -9.88 0.30
N VAL A 28 -0.56 -8.78 0.06
CA VAL A 28 -0.04 -7.61 -0.64
C VAL A 28 1.07 -6.94 0.15
N ILE A 29 0.89 -6.75 1.46
CA ILE A 29 1.91 -6.17 2.34
C ILE A 29 3.19 -7.01 2.32
N GLU A 30 3.09 -8.33 2.39
CA GLU A 30 4.23 -9.24 2.32
C GLU A 30 4.90 -9.25 0.94
N SER A 31 4.11 -9.25 -0.13
CA SER A 31 4.62 -9.18 -1.51
C SER A 31 5.40 -7.88 -1.73
N VAL A 32 4.83 -6.73 -1.32
CA VAL A 32 5.49 -5.43 -1.43
C VAL A 32 6.74 -5.37 -0.56
N ALA A 33 6.69 -5.93 0.65
CA ALA A 33 7.84 -6.00 1.55
C ALA A 33 9.02 -6.75 0.91
N LYS A 34 8.76 -7.92 0.30
CA LYS A 34 9.76 -8.70 -0.44
C LYS A 34 10.30 -7.93 -1.66
N GLU A 35 9.41 -7.33 -2.45
CA GLU A 35 9.77 -6.59 -3.67
C GLU A 35 10.68 -5.39 -3.38
N VAL A 36 10.40 -4.65 -2.32
CA VAL A 36 11.16 -3.45 -1.94
C VAL A 36 12.29 -3.72 -0.94
N GLY A 37 12.51 -4.98 -0.55
CA GLY A 37 13.52 -5.38 0.42
C GLY A 37 13.32 -4.80 1.83
N LYS A 38 12.07 -4.59 2.26
CA LYS A 38 11.73 -4.05 3.58
C LYS A 38 10.95 -5.07 4.42
N GLN A 39 10.85 -4.82 5.71
CA GLN A 39 10.04 -5.66 6.59
C GLN A 39 8.54 -5.37 6.42
N PRO A 40 7.67 -6.39 6.46
CA PRO A 40 6.20 -6.23 6.36
C PRO A 40 5.63 -5.23 7.37
N ARG A 41 6.18 -5.18 8.59
CA ARG A 41 5.78 -4.20 9.62
C ARG A 41 5.93 -2.75 9.16
N VAL A 42 6.97 -2.44 8.39
CA VAL A 42 7.23 -1.09 7.85
C VAL A 42 6.20 -0.75 6.78
N ILE A 43 5.89 -1.72 5.91
CA ILE A 43 4.88 -1.55 4.85
C ILE A 43 3.50 -1.36 5.47
N LYS A 44 3.15 -2.13 6.51
CA LYS A 44 1.89 -1.98 7.25
C LYS A 44 1.77 -0.60 7.90
N ALA A 45 2.83 -0.10 8.53
CA ALA A 45 2.86 1.25 9.09
C ALA A 45 2.69 2.34 8.02
N LEU A 46 3.34 2.20 6.86
CA LEU A 46 3.19 3.11 5.73
C LEU A 46 1.79 3.05 5.13
N PHE A 47 1.22 1.85 4.97
CA PHE A 47 -0.15 1.66 4.54
C PHE A 47 -1.13 2.40 5.46
N SER A 48 -1.01 2.24 6.79
CA SER A 48 -1.85 2.97 7.74
C SER A 48 -1.66 4.48 7.65
N ARG A 49 -0.44 4.97 7.40
CA ARG A 49 -0.19 6.40 7.15
C ARG A 49 -0.88 6.89 5.88
N TYR A 50 -0.82 6.12 4.80
CA TYR A 50 -1.47 6.48 3.54
C TYR A 50 -2.99 6.44 3.64
N LEU A 51 -3.53 5.51 4.43
CA LEU A 51 -4.95 5.46 4.74
C LEU A 51 -5.39 6.71 5.54
N LYS A 52 -4.64 7.09 6.58
CA LYS A 52 -4.90 8.33 7.33
C LYS A 52 -4.74 9.60 6.50
N ALA A 53 -3.82 9.59 5.55
CA ALA A 53 -3.59 10.70 4.62
C ALA A 53 -4.64 10.79 3.49
N GLY A 54 -5.59 9.84 3.41
CA GLY A 54 -6.61 9.79 2.37
C GLY A 54 -6.12 9.28 1.01
N LEU A 55 -4.88 8.81 0.91
CA LEU A 55 -4.31 8.21 -0.31
C LEU A 55 -4.80 6.77 -0.54
N ILE A 56 -5.27 6.11 0.50
CA ILE A 56 -5.92 4.80 0.41
C ILE A 56 -7.30 4.94 1.01
N LYS A 57 -8.33 4.57 0.25
CA LYS A 57 -9.71 4.54 0.71
C LYS A 57 -10.15 3.09 0.93
N LYS A 58 -10.96 2.88 1.96
CA LYS A 58 -11.66 1.62 2.19
C LYS A 58 -13.05 1.73 1.59
N GLU A 59 -13.31 0.94 0.54
CA GLU A 59 -14.62 0.80 -0.07
C GLU A 59 -15.18 -0.57 0.29
N GLY A 60 -16.11 -0.61 1.25
CA GLY A 60 -16.65 -1.84 1.80
C GLY A 60 -15.55 -2.72 2.40
N ASN A 61 -15.30 -3.88 1.79
CA ASN A 61 -14.27 -4.84 2.21
C ASN A 61 -12.98 -4.76 1.38
N ARG A 62 -12.77 -3.68 0.62
CA ARG A 62 -11.61 -3.49 -0.25
C ARG A 62 -10.89 -2.18 0.03
N TYR A 63 -9.59 -2.18 -0.17
CA TYR A 63 -8.72 -1.01 -0.11
C TYR A 63 -8.29 -0.63 -1.51
N ILE A 64 -8.55 0.62 -1.90
CA ILE A 64 -8.22 1.17 -3.21
C ILE A 64 -7.29 2.35 -3.01
N TRP A 65 -6.29 2.48 -3.88
CA TRP A 65 -5.49 3.69 -3.93
C TRP A 65 -6.33 4.83 -4.47
N SER A 66 -6.65 5.80 -3.61
CA SER A 66 -7.34 7.02 -4.00
C SER A 66 -6.29 8.05 -4.36
N GLN A 67 -6.14 8.29 -5.66
CA GLN A 67 -5.44 9.47 -6.16
C GLN A 67 -6.42 10.58 -6.46
#